data_AF-A0A8H4J466-F1
#
_entry.id   AF-A0A8H4J466-F1
#
_cell.length_a   1.000
_cell.length_b   1.000
_cell.length_c   1.000
_cell.angle_alpha   90.00
_cell.angle_beta   90.00
_cell.angle_gamma   90.00
#
_symmetry.space_group_name_H-M   'P 1'
#
loop_
_entity.id
_entity.type
_entity.pdbx_description
1 polymer ?
#
loop_
_entity_poly.entity_id
_entity_poly.type
_entity_poly.pdbx_seq_one_letter_code
_entity_poly.pdbx_strand_id
1 'polypeptide(L)'
;MKAVMKERLAHITTGKRQEVKFVLFFTQVTARLSNRVFLGKELGASKEWLVVSTRYTIDFHTAVRKLCMIPPFARWLVHWFMPSMRVCRKHLRTARSIIEPEISLRKKKREQMLLEGEKTEKPMDSLSWFLDNAKGHPFDYMMGQVAMGFAAIHTTSSMMAGLLGDLAENPDVVDQLRKEIAEVLRVDGGWKKTSLYKDEAIGQLHERESAATSYYGM
;
A
#
# COMPACT_ATOMS: atom_id res chain seq x y z
N MET A 1 11.99 1.55 -2.71
CA MET A 1 11.91 2.88 -3.34
C MET A 1 12.99 3.11 -4.40
N LYS A 2 14.29 3.16 -4.06
CA LYS A 2 15.39 3.37 -5.06
C LYS A 2 15.29 2.46 -6.30
N ALA A 3 14.93 1.19 -6.12
CA ALA A 3 14.71 0.25 -7.23
C ALA A 3 13.52 0.64 -8.13
N VAL A 4 12.40 1.14 -7.59
CA VAL A 4 11.26 1.63 -8.42
C VAL A 4 11.66 2.88 -9.16
N MET A 5 12.28 3.83 -8.45
CA MET A 5 12.76 5.08 -9.03
C MET A 5 13.76 4.79 -10.15
N LYS A 6 14.68 3.84 -9.96
CA LYS A 6 15.62 3.44 -11.01
C LYS A 6 14.91 2.70 -12.16
N GLU A 7 14.04 1.76 -11.87
CA GLU A 7 13.33 0.99 -12.91
C GLU A 7 12.38 1.86 -13.77
N ARG A 8 11.68 2.80 -13.13
CA ARG A 8 10.64 3.63 -13.77
C ARG A 8 11.10 5.04 -14.14
N LEU A 9 12.15 5.56 -13.51
CA LEU A 9 12.61 6.94 -13.69
C LEU A 9 14.10 7.04 -14.08
N ALA A 10 14.89 5.95 -14.14
CA ALA A 10 16.30 6.06 -14.57
C ALA A 10 16.48 6.54 -16.01
N HIS A 11 15.43 6.47 -16.82
CA HIS A 11 15.41 6.99 -18.18
C HIS A 11 14.87 8.42 -18.26
N ILE A 12 14.30 8.97 -17.18
CA ILE A 12 13.71 10.33 -17.16
C ILE A 12 14.80 11.41 -17.04
N THR A 13 16.00 11.06 -16.57
CA THR A 13 17.19 11.94 -16.57
C THR A 13 17.74 12.26 -17.97
N THR A 14 17.14 11.75 -19.05
CA THR A 14 17.61 11.96 -20.44
C THR A 14 17.01 13.20 -21.15
N GLY A 15 16.31 14.08 -20.44
CA GLY A 15 15.79 15.33 -21.01
C GLY A 15 14.60 15.17 -21.97
N LYS A 16 14.06 13.95 -22.13
CA LYS A 16 12.86 13.68 -22.94
C LYS A 16 11.61 13.66 -22.07
N ARG A 17 10.57 14.40 -22.46
CA ARG A 17 9.24 14.33 -21.83
C ARG A 17 8.64 12.94 -22.05
N GLN A 18 8.05 12.37 -21.01
CA GLN A 18 7.34 11.10 -21.08
C GLN A 18 6.07 11.12 -20.25
N GLU A 19 5.08 10.38 -20.71
CA GLU A 19 3.82 10.19 -20.00
C GLU A 19 4.01 9.15 -18.88
N VAL A 20 3.66 9.53 -17.65
CA VAL A 20 3.73 8.65 -16.48
C VAL A 20 2.32 8.48 -15.92
N LYS A 21 1.87 7.22 -15.80
CA LYS A 21 0.62 6.90 -15.12
C LYS A 21 0.81 6.95 -13.61
N PHE A 22 0.58 8.10 -12.99
CA PHE A 22 0.86 8.36 -11.57
C PHE A 22 0.25 7.33 -10.62
N VAL A 23 -1.02 6.95 -10.81
CA VAL A 23 -1.67 5.93 -9.97
C VAL A 23 -0.87 4.62 -9.99
N LEU A 24 -0.53 4.10 -11.18
CA LEU A 24 0.23 2.85 -11.30
C LEU A 24 1.63 2.96 -10.69
N PHE A 25 2.28 4.11 -10.87
CA PHE A 25 3.59 4.38 -10.27
C PHE A 25 3.51 4.33 -8.74
N PHE A 26 2.56 5.05 -8.14
CA PHE A 26 2.40 5.07 -6.69
C PHE A 26 1.91 3.73 -6.14
N THR A 27 1.04 3.00 -6.85
CA THR A 27 0.67 1.64 -6.44
C THR A 27 1.90 0.74 -6.31
N GLN A 28 2.86 0.82 -7.24
CA GLN A 28 4.10 0.02 -7.18
C GLN A 28 5.04 0.47 -6.05
N VAL A 29 5.18 1.78 -5.83
CA VAL A 29 5.99 2.33 -4.74
C VAL A 29 5.41 1.91 -3.39
N THR A 30 4.11 2.15 -3.18
CA THR A 30 3.41 1.82 -1.95
C THR A 30 3.39 0.32 -1.71
N ALA A 31 3.13 -0.51 -2.72
CA ALA A 31 3.17 -1.97 -2.56
C ALA A 31 4.52 -2.46 -2.02
N ARG A 32 5.64 -1.96 -2.57
CA ARG A 32 6.98 -2.33 -2.08
C ARG A 32 7.25 -1.84 -0.66
N LEU A 33 6.75 -0.65 -0.30
CA LEU A 33 6.93 -0.09 1.04
C LEU A 33 6.07 -0.85 2.07
N SER A 34 4.77 -0.97 1.82
CA SER A 34 3.82 -1.66 2.69
C SER A 34 4.18 -3.12 2.89
N ASN A 35 4.52 -3.85 1.82
CA ASN A 35 4.90 -5.26 1.94
C ASN A 35 6.17 -5.46 2.78
N ARG A 36 7.14 -4.54 2.70
CA ARG A 36 8.36 -4.62 3.54
C ARG A 36 8.04 -4.42 5.01
N VAL A 37 7.10 -3.55 5.35
CA VAL A 37 6.64 -3.32 6.73
C VAL A 37 5.81 -4.51 7.22
N PHE A 38 4.91 -5.02 6.38
CA PHE A 38 3.92 -6.03 6.77
C PHE A 38 4.44 -7.46 6.81
N LEU A 39 5.43 -7.80 5.97
CA LEU A 39 5.92 -9.17 5.77
C LEU A 39 7.43 -9.31 5.98
N GLY A 40 8.11 -8.22 6.33
CA GLY A 40 9.56 -8.18 6.45
C GLY A 40 10.29 -8.14 5.11
N LYS A 41 11.62 -8.29 5.19
CA LYS A 41 12.53 -8.08 4.06
C LYS A 41 12.46 -9.18 3.00
N GLU A 42 12.34 -10.44 3.42
CA GLU A 42 12.41 -11.59 2.51
C GLU A 42 11.10 -11.77 1.73
N LEU A 43 10.01 -12.00 2.46
CA LEU A 43 8.70 -12.23 1.84
C LEU A 43 8.15 -10.98 1.16
N GLY A 44 8.37 -9.80 1.75
CA GLY A 44 7.95 -8.52 1.17
C GLY A 44 8.69 -8.15 -0.12
N ALA A 45 9.86 -8.72 -0.37
CA ALA A 45 10.62 -8.55 -1.62
C ALA A 45 10.34 -9.64 -2.66
N SER A 46 9.54 -10.66 -2.32
CA SER A 46 9.15 -11.72 -3.27
C SER A 46 8.47 -11.11 -4.49
N LYS A 47 8.99 -11.44 -5.68
CA LYS A 47 8.42 -10.99 -6.95
C LYS A 47 6.98 -11.47 -7.09
N GLU A 48 6.69 -12.69 -6.67
CA GLU A 48 5.34 -13.27 -6.73
C GLU A 48 4.37 -12.51 -5.82
N TRP A 49 4.77 -12.26 -4.56
CA TRP A 49 3.94 -11.50 -3.63
C TRP A 49 3.71 -10.07 -4.11
N LEU A 50 4.74 -9.40 -4.61
CA LEU A 50 4.62 -8.04 -5.16
C LEU A 50 3.66 -7.98 -6.34
N VAL A 51 3.68 -8.99 -7.22
CA VAL A 51 2.73 -9.09 -8.33
C VAL A 51 1.32 -9.28 -7.81
N VAL A 52 1.12 -10.18 -6.84
CA VAL A 52 -0.19 -10.41 -6.21
C VAL A 52 -0.69 -9.14 -5.54
N SER A 53 0.07 -8.52 -4.63
CA SER A 53 -0.37 -7.33 -3.88
C SER A 53 -0.69 -6.14 -4.79
N THR A 54 0.08 -5.95 -5.86
CA THR A 54 -0.12 -4.84 -6.81
C THR A 54 -1.31 -5.12 -7.74
N ARG A 55 -1.31 -6.27 -8.42
CA ARG A 55 -2.35 -6.60 -9.41
C ARG A 55 -3.70 -6.87 -8.75
N TYR A 56 -3.71 -7.57 -7.62
CA TYR A 56 -4.94 -7.77 -6.85
C TYR A 56 -5.58 -6.43 -6.51
N THR A 57 -4.81 -5.43 -6.07
CA THR A 57 -5.36 -4.12 -5.70
C THR A 57 -6.07 -3.45 -6.88
N ILE A 58 -5.47 -3.48 -8.07
CA ILE A 58 -6.04 -2.87 -9.28
C ILE A 58 -7.26 -3.67 -9.77
N ASP A 59 -7.12 -4.99 -9.87
CA ASP A 59 -8.14 -5.88 -10.41
C ASP A 59 -9.35 -5.98 -9.48
N PHE A 60 -9.13 -6.03 -8.16
CA PHE A 60 -10.17 -6.08 -7.15
C PHE A 60 -11.01 -4.80 -7.16
N HIS A 61 -10.37 -3.62 -7.11
CA HIS A 61 -11.11 -2.36 -7.16
C HIS A 61 -11.95 -2.23 -8.43
N THR A 62 -11.36 -2.62 -9.58
CA THR A 62 -12.08 -2.65 -10.86
C THR A 62 -13.24 -3.64 -10.85
N ALA A 63 -13.04 -4.83 -10.27
CA ALA A 63 -14.07 -5.86 -10.16
C ALA A 63 -15.22 -5.42 -9.26
N VAL A 64 -14.92 -4.79 -8.11
CA VAL A 64 -15.91 -4.27 -7.17
C VAL A 64 -16.73 -3.16 -7.82
N ARG A 65 -16.10 -2.19 -8.49
CA ARG A 65 -16.85 -1.15 -9.22
C ARG A 65 -17.82 -1.74 -10.24
N LYS A 66 -17.38 -2.72 -11.04
CA LYS A 66 -18.25 -3.43 -11.99
C LYS A 66 -19.38 -4.19 -11.30
N LEU A 67 -19.10 -4.81 -10.15
CA LEU A 67 -20.12 -5.50 -9.36
C LEU A 67 -21.15 -4.55 -8.76
N CYS A 68 -20.73 -3.35 -8.33
CA CYS A 68 -21.63 -2.35 -7.76
C CYS A 68 -22.65 -1.82 -8.78
N MET A 69 -22.31 -1.81 -10.07
CA MET A 69 -23.24 -1.47 -11.16
C MET A 69 -24.33 -2.53 -11.37
N ILE A 70 -24.15 -3.74 -10.85
CA ILE A 70 -25.14 -4.82 -10.91
C ILE A 70 -26.12 -4.67 -9.74
N PRO A 71 -27.44 -4.85 -9.95
CA PRO A 71 -28.42 -4.84 -8.87
C PRO A 71 -28.10 -5.85 -7.77
N PRO A 72 -28.31 -5.53 -6.47
CA PRO A 72 -27.92 -6.38 -5.35
C PRO A 72 -28.37 -7.84 -5.46
N PHE A 73 -29.59 -8.10 -5.92
CA PHE A 73 -30.16 -9.44 -6.06
C PHE A 73 -29.51 -10.28 -7.17
N ALA A 74 -28.82 -9.67 -8.13
CA ALA A 74 -28.12 -10.39 -9.20
C ALA A 74 -26.64 -10.61 -8.87
N ARG A 75 -26.08 -9.86 -7.90
CA ARG A 75 -24.66 -9.91 -7.55
C ARG A 75 -24.21 -11.32 -7.16
N TRP A 76 -25.02 -12.06 -6.39
CA TRP A 76 -24.70 -13.42 -5.89
C TRP A 76 -24.47 -14.43 -7.01
N LEU A 77 -25.12 -14.27 -8.17
CA LEU A 77 -24.94 -15.15 -9.32
C LEU A 77 -23.86 -14.62 -10.24
N VAL A 78 -23.91 -13.33 -10.58
CA VAL A 78 -23.04 -12.75 -11.61
C VAL A 78 -21.57 -12.75 -11.19
N HIS A 79 -21.26 -12.65 -9.89
CA HIS A 79 -19.87 -12.68 -9.42
C HIS A 79 -19.14 -14.01 -9.72
N TRP A 80 -19.86 -15.11 -9.94
CA TRP A 80 -19.28 -16.39 -10.33
C TRP A 80 -18.83 -16.41 -11.80
N PHE A 81 -19.62 -15.80 -12.68
CA PHE A 81 -19.38 -15.78 -14.12
C PHE A 81 -18.51 -14.61 -14.56
N MET A 82 -18.46 -13.52 -13.78
CA MET A 82 -17.72 -12.31 -14.13
C MET A 82 -16.20 -12.58 -14.25
N PRO A 83 -15.58 -12.30 -15.41
CA PRO A 83 -14.15 -12.54 -15.63
C PRO A 83 -13.23 -11.82 -14.63
N SER A 84 -13.55 -10.58 -14.25
CA SER A 84 -12.75 -9.82 -13.28
C SER A 84 -12.74 -10.48 -11.89
N MET A 85 -13.84 -11.10 -11.48
CA MET A 85 -13.89 -11.87 -10.22
C MET A 85 -13.13 -13.18 -10.30
N ARG A 86 -13.09 -13.83 -11.48
CA ARG A 86 -12.25 -15.01 -11.70
C ARG A 86 -10.76 -14.68 -11.55
N VAL A 87 -10.33 -13.53 -12.07
CA VAL A 87 -8.96 -13.01 -11.90
C VAL A 87 -8.66 -12.75 -10.42
N CYS A 88 -9.56 -12.10 -9.69
CA CYS A 88 -9.39 -11.88 -8.24
C CYS A 88 -9.25 -13.20 -7.48
N ARG A 89 -10.08 -14.21 -7.77
CA ARG A 89 -9.96 -15.54 -7.16
C ARG A 89 -8.63 -16.22 -7.50
N LYS A 90 -8.08 -16.02 -8.70
CA LYS A 90 -6.75 -16.53 -9.07
C LYS A 90 -5.66 -15.89 -8.21
N HIS A 91 -5.68 -14.57 -8.04
CA HIS A 91 -4.75 -13.86 -7.15
C HIS A 91 -4.83 -14.37 -5.72
N LEU A 92 -6.05 -14.60 -5.19
CA LEU A 92 -6.22 -15.15 -3.84
C LEU A 92 -5.67 -16.57 -3.68
N ARG A 93 -5.77 -17.42 -4.71
CA ARG A 93 -5.16 -18.75 -4.69
C ARG A 93 -3.63 -18.66 -4.64
N THR A 94 -3.03 -17.77 -5.44
CA THR A 94 -1.58 -17.52 -5.40
C THR A 94 -1.15 -16.88 -4.08
N ALA A 95 -1.95 -15.96 -3.52
CA ALA A 95 -1.69 -15.40 -2.20
C ALA A 95 -1.66 -16.51 -1.13
N ARG A 96 -2.61 -17.46 -1.20
CA ARG A 96 -2.69 -18.58 -0.26
C ARG A 96 -1.49 -19.50 -0.36
N SER A 97 -1.02 -19.82 -1.56
CA SER A 97 0.19 -20.65 -1.71
C SER A 97 1.45 -19.99 -1.15
N ILE A 98 1.45 -18.67 -0.94
CA ILE A 98 2.58 -17.91 -0.39
C ILE A 98 2.46 -17.74 1.13
N ILE A 99 1.28 -17.32 1.62
CA ILE A 99 1.10 -16.97 3.04
C ILE A 99 0.92 -18.19 3.94
N GLU A 100 0.22 -19.24 3.48
CA GLU A 100 -0.08 -20.40 4.32
C GLU A 100 1.18 -21.17 4.78
N PRO A 101 2.19 -21.41 3.90
CA PRO A 101 3.44 -22.03 4.32
C PRO A 101 4.22 -21.16 5.32
N GLU A 102 4.23 -19.84 5.12
CA GLU A 102 4.90 -18.90 6.02
C GLU A 102 4.26 -18.89 7.42
N ILE A 103 2.93 -18.87 7.49
CA ILE A 103 2.19 -18.97 8.75
C ILE A 103 2.49 -20.30 9.44
N SER A 104 2.51 -21.40 8.70
CA SER A 104 2.82 -22.73 9.23
C SER A 104 4.23 -22.80 9.81
N LEU A 105 5.21 -22.23 9.10
CA LEU A 105 6.59 -22.13 9.56
C LEU A 105 6.70 -21.31 10.86
N ARG A 106 5.99 -20.17 10.93
CA ARG A 106 5.99 -19.30 12.12
C ARG A 106 5.34 -19.97 13.33
N LYS A 107 4.24 -20.70 13.14
CA LYS A 107 3.61 -21.48 14.21
C LYS A 107 4.55 -22.53 14.78
N LYS A 108 5.19 -23.33 13.91
CA LYS A 108 6.18 -24.34 14.32
C LYS A 108 7.36 -23.74 15.08
N LYS A 109 7.91 -22.62 14.60
CA LYS A 109 9.00 -21.91 15.30
C LYS A 109 8.57 -21.45 16.70
N ARG A 110 7.36 -20.89 16.83
CA ARG A 110 6.81 -20.48 18.14
C ARG A 110 6.63 -21.67 19.07
N GLU A 111 6.14 -22.81 18.57
CA GLU A 111 5.99 -24.04 19.35
C GLU A 111 7.33 -24.59 19.84
N GLN A 112 8.34 -24.66 18.96
CA GLN A 112 9.69 -25.10 19.32
C GLN A 112 10.31 -24.19 20.40
N MET A 113 10.17 -22.88 20.26
CA MET A 113 10.71 -21.93 21.23
C MET A 113 10.02 -21.99 22.60
N LEU A 114 8.72 -22.28 22.62
CA LEU A 114 8.00 -22.52 23.88
C LEU A 114 8.53 -23.76 24.61
N LEU A 115 8.96 -24.79 23.88
CA LEU A 115 9.56 -25.99 24.45
C LEU A 115 11.00 -25.74 24.94
N GLU A 116 11.75 -24.89 24.24
CA GLU A 116 13.16 -24.57 24.54
C GLU A 116 13.32 -23.47 25.59
N GLY A 117 12.23 -22.77 25.96
CA GLY A 117 12.25 -21.68 26.95
C GLY A 117 12.93 -20.39 26.45
N GLU A 118 13.24 -20.31 25.15
CA GLU A 118 13.96 -19.19 24.56
C GLU A 118 13.00 -18.07 24.12
N LYS A 119 13.24 -16.85 24.60
CA LYS A 119 12.52 -15.65 24.14
C LYS A 119 13.25 -15.04 22.96
N THR A 120 12.91 -15.43 21.74
CA THR A 120 13.39 -14.69 20.57
C THR A 120 12.61 -13.41 20.34
N GLU A 121 13.28 -12.45 19.72
CA GLU A 121 12.72 -11.15 19.38
C GLU A 121 11.61 -11.33 18.34
N LYS A 122 10.39 -11.00 18.74
CA LYS A 122 9.21 -11.18 17.90
C LYS A 122 9.21 -10.18 16.75
N PRO A 123 9.03 -10.63 15.49
CA PRO A 123 8.93 -9.71 14.36
C PRO A 123 7.76 -8.72 14.55
N MET A 124 8.04 -7.42 14.43
CA MET A 124 7.00 -6.38 14.37
C MET A 124 6.38 -6.32 12.98
N ASP A 125 5.65 -7.37 12.61
CA ASP A 125 5.00 -7.49 11.31
C ASP A 125 3.53 -7.95 11.43
N SER A 126 2.78 -7.80 10.34
CA SER A 126 1.32 -8.00 10.38
C SER A 126 0.93 -9.47 10.56
N LEU A 127 1.71 -10.41 10.01
CA LEU A 127 1.46 -11.84 10.22
C LEU A 127 1.67 -12.24 11.69
N SER A 128 2.69 -11.70 12.34
CA SER A 128 2.91 -11.93 13.77
C SER A 128 1.77 -11.34 14.58
N TRP A 129 1.35 -10.10 14.24
CA TRP A 129 0.21 -9.44 14.88
C TRP A 129 -1.08 -10.27 14.75
N PHE A 130 -1.38 -10.83 13.57
CA PHE A 130 -2.56 -11.70 13.40
C PHE A 130 -2.47 -12.95 14.28
N LEU A 131 -1.29 -13.59 14.36
CA LEU A 131 -1.10 -14.80 15.17
C LEU A 131 -1.36 -14.54 16.66
N ASP A 132 -1.00 -13.35 17.17
CA ASP A 132 -1.23 -13.02 18.57
C ASP A 132 -2.68 -12.65 18.87
N ASN A 133 -3.32 -11.98 17.92
CA ASN A 133 -4.69 -11.49 18.09
C ASN A 133 -5.75 -12.54 17.77
N ALA A 134 -5.40 -13.59 17.01
CA ALA A 134 -6.33 -14.67 16.70
C ALA A 134 -6.81 -15.42 17.96
N LYS A 135 -6.00 -15.53 19.02
CA LYS A 135 -6.37 -16.10 20.33
C LYS A 135 -7.17 -17.41 20.27
N GLY A 136 -6.89 -18.29 19.30
CA GLY A 136 -7.58 -19.56 19.11
C GLY A 136 -8.87 -19.51 18.26
N HIS A 137 -9.31 -18.32 17.84
CA HIS A 137 -10.41 -18.18 16.89
C HIS A 137 -9.97 -18.53 15.45
N PRO A 138 -10.86 -19.12 14.64
CA PRO A 138 -10.59 -19.36 13.23
C PRO A 138 -10.40 -18.01 12.52
N PHE A 139 -9.18 -17.78 12.01
CA PHE A 139 -8.83 -16.58 11.28
C PHE A 139 -8.13 -16.94 9.97
N ASP A 140 -8.61 -16.39 8.85
CA ASP A 140 -7.95 -16.57 7.55
C ASP A 140 -6.82 -15.54 7.40
N TYR A 141 -5.61 -15.95 7.81
CA TYR A 141 -4.41 -15.11 7.77
C TYR A 141 -4.10 -14.58 6.37
N MET A 142 -4.32 -15.40 5.34
CA MET A 142 -4.13 -14.98 3.96
C MET A 142 -5.08 -13.86 3.59
N MET A 143 -6.38 -14.03 3.87
CA MET A 143 -7.37 -13.01 3.56
C MET A 143 -7.11 -11.72 4.33
N GLY A 144 -6.79 -11.82 5.63
CA GLY A 144 -6.41 -10.68 6.45
C GLY A 144 -5.22 -9.92 5.88
N GLN A 145 -4.18 -10.64 5.45
CA GLN A 145 -2.98 -10.04 4.87
C GLN A 145 -3.25 -9.33 3.54
N VAL A 146 -4.02 -9.98 2.65
CA VAL A 146 -4.38 -9.41 1.34
C VAL A 146 -5.27 -8.18 1.53
N ALA A 147 -6.24 -8.22 2.44
CA ALA A 147 -7.11 -7.09 2.75
C ALA A 147 -6.32 -5.89 3.30
N MET A 148 -5.39 -6.13 4.23
CA MET A 148 -4.53 -5.09 4.78
C MET A 148 -3.61 -4.48 3.71
N GLY A 149 -3.04 -5.31 2.84
CA GLY A 149 -2.26 -4.86 1.69
C GLY A 149 -3.08 -4.00 0.73
N PHE A 150 -4.28 -4.45 0.36
CA PHE A 150 -5.20 -3.69 -0.49
C PHE A 150 -5.53 -2.32 0.12
N ALA A 151 -5.94 -2.30 1.40
CA ALA A 151 -6.33 -1.08 2.09
C ALA A 151 -5.20 -0.04 2.11
N ALA A 152 -3.98 -0.47 2.43
CA ALA A 152 -2.81 0.42 2.47
C ALA A 152 -2.39 0.89 1.06
N ILE A 153 -2.39 0.00 0.07
CA ILE A 153 -1.90 0.32 -1.27
C ILE A 153 -2.88 1.22 -2.01
N HIS A 154 -4.18 0.91 -1.97
CA HIS A 154 -5.20 1.61 -2.74
C HIS A 154 -5.36 3.06 -2.27
N THR A 155 -5.51 3.29 -0.96
CA THR A 155 -5.75 4.63 -0.42
C THR A 155 -4.53 5.53 -0.59
N THR A 156 -3.34 5.06 -0.21
CA THR A 156 -2.11 5.87 -0.34
C THR A 156 -1.78 6.17 -1.80
N SER A 157 -1.92 5.21 -2.71
CA SER A 157 -1.64 5.49 -4.13
C SER A 157 -2.65 6.45 -4.76
N SER A 158 -3.91 6.40 -4.34
CA SER A 158 -4.93 7.37 -4.76
C SER A 158 -4.66 8.76 -4.19
N MET A 159 -4.33 8.84 -2.89
CA MET A 159 -3.99 10.10 -2.20
C MET A 159 -2.75 10.75 -2.83
N MET A 160 -1.69 9.98 -3.11
CA MET A 160 -0.49 10.53 -3.76
C MET A 160 -0.78 11.01 -5.19
N ALA A 161 -1.68 10.35 -5.91
CA ALA A 161 -2.08 10.80 -7.24
C ALA A 161 -2.91 12.10 -7.16
N GLY A 162 -3.81 12.23 -6.18
CA GLY A 162 -4.57 13.45 -5.90
C GLY A 162 -3.65 14.62 -5.56
N LEU A 163 -2.77 14.42 -4.57
CA LEU A 163 -1.79 15.44 -4.15
C LEU A 163 -0.93 15.96 -5.32
N LEU A 164 -0.53 15.10 -6.26
CA LEU A 164 0.20 15.57 -7.45
C LEU A 164 -0.67 16.42 -8.38
N GLY A 165 -1.97 16.15 -8.48
CA GLY A 165 -2.92 17.00 -9.17
C GLY A 165 -2.99 18.37 -8.50
N ASP A 166 -3.21 18.40 -7.19
CA ASP A 166 -3.36 19.64 -6.42
C ASP A 166 -2.09 20.50 -6.50
N LEU A 167 -0.91 19.87 -6.42
CA LEU A 167 0.38 20.54 -6.60
C LEU A 167 0.61 21.05 -8.03
N ALA A 168 0.05 20.38 -9.04
CA ALA A 168 0.15 20.84 -10.43
C ALA A 168 -0.69 22.10 -10.67
N GLU A 169 -1.77 22.27 -9.92
CA GLU A 169 -2.64 23.46 -9.96
C GLU A 169 -2.14 24.62 -9.08
N ASN A 170 -1.28 24.33 -8.09
CA ASN A 170 -0.76 25.29 -7.10
C ASN A 170 0.78 25.36 -7.12
N PRO A 171 1.42 25.89 -8.18
CA PRO A 171 2.88 25.91 -8.30
C PRO A 171 3.58 26.79 -7.25
N ASP A 172 2.92 27.81 -6.71
CA ASP A 172 3.41 28.63 -5.59
C ASP A 172 3.71 27.78 -4.36
N VAL A 173 2.84 26.79 -4.08
CA VAL A 173 3.01 25.89 -2.94
C VAL A 173 4.13 24.89 -3.17
N VAL A 174 4.38 24.48 -4.42
CA VAL A 174 5.51 23.59 -4.75
C VAL A 174 6.85 24.22 -4.35
N ASP A 175 7.03 25.51 -4.61
CA ASP A 175 8.29 26.20 -4.28
C ASP A 175 8.44 26.42 -2.78
N GLN A 176 7.36 26.71 -2.08
CA GLN A 176 7.34 26.78 -0.62
C GLN A 176 7.68 25.42 0.01
N LEU A 177 7.02 24.35 -0.44
CA LEU A 177 7.24 22.98 0.03
C LEU A 177 8.69 22.52 -0.18
N ARG A 178 9.30 22.86 -1.33
CA ARG A 178 10.72 22.56 -1.59
C ARG A 178 11.66 23.25 -0.61
N LYS A 179 11.42 24.55 -0.33
CA LYS A 179 12.24 25.32 0.63
C LYS A 179 12.11 24.76 2.03
N GLU A 180 10.88 24.45 2.43
CA GLU A 180 10.58 23.87 3.74
C GLU A 180 11.25 22.50 3.93
N ILE A 181 11.06 21.57 2.98
CA ILE A 181 11.71 20.25 3.04
C ILE A 181 13.24 20.40 3.11
N ALA A 182 13.82 21.31 2.32
CA ALA A 182 15.27 21.52 2.34
C ALA A 182 15.75 22.04 3.70
N GLU A 183 15.02 22.95 4.32
CA GLU A 183 15.36 23.51 5.63
C GLU A 183 15.20 22.48 6.75
N VAL A 184 14.08 21.76 6.78
CA VAL A 184 13.83 20.69 7.76
C VAL A 184 14.94 19.63 7.68
N LEU A 185 15.32 19.20 6.47
CA LEU A 185 16.40 18.24 6.28
C LEU A 185 17.77 18.78 6.70
N ARG A 186 18.04 20.08 6.48
CA ARG A 186 19.28 20.73 6.90
C ARG A 186 19.37 20.79 8.43
N VAL A 187 18.30 21.20 9.10
CA VAL A 187 18.22 21.34 10.56
C VAL A 187 18.29 19.98 11.24
N ASP A 188 17.54 19.00 10.75
CA ASP A 188 17.48 17.68 11.36
C ASP A 188 18.66 16.77 10.96
N GLY A 189 19.48 17.18 9.98
CA GLY A 189 20.58 16.37 9.46
C GLY A 189 20.12 15.15 8.66
N GLY A 190 18.94 15.25 8.02
CA GLY A 190 18.32 14.19 7.22
C GLY A 190 16.92 13.78 7.74
N TRP A 191 16.37 12.72 7.13
CA TRP A 191 15.02 12.23 7.45
C TRP A 191 14.97 11.58 8.83
N LYS A 192 14.25 12.22 9.77
CA LYS A 192 13.87 11.65 11.06
C LYS A 192 12.36 11.57 11.17
N LYS A 193 11.86 10.75 12.11
CA LYS A 193 10.42 10.68 12.40
C LYS A 193 9.87 12.06 12.81
N THR A 194 10.67 12.85 13.52
CA THR A 194 10.32 14.22 13.96
C THR A 194 10.27 15.22 12.81
N SER A 195 11.04 15.00 11.74
CA SER A 195 11.08 15.87 10.57
C SER A 195 9.73 15.92 9.87
N LEU A 196 9.00 14.79 9.86
CA LEU A 196 7.70 14.67 9.19
C LEU A 196 6.58 15.51 9.82
N TYR A 197 6.76 15.98 11.06
CA TYR A 197 5.76 16.80 11.75
C TYR A 197 6.00 18.31 11.59
N LYS A 198 7.04 18.69 10.85
CA LYS A 198 7.48 20.09 10.70
C LYS A 198 7.08 20.69 9.34
N ASP A 199 6.37 19.95 8.49
CA ASP A 199 5.96 20.39 7.16
C ASP A 199 4.58 21.09 7.21
N GLU A 200 4.59 22.41 7.35
CA GLU A 200 3.43 23.31 7.42
C GLU A 200 2.79 23.58 6.04
N ALA A 201 3.56 23.55 4.93
CA ALA A 201 3.02 23.86 3.60
C ALA A 201 1.99 22.82 3.11
N ILE A 202 2.12 21.55 3.51
CA ILE A 202 1.11 20.53 3.21
C ILE A 202 -0.19 20.82 3.98
N GLY A 203 -0.09 21.34 5.20
CA GLY A 203 -1.25 21.80 5.96
C GLY A 203 -2.00 22.94 5.27
N GLN A 204 -1.27 23.90 4.71
CA GLN A 204 -1.86 25.03 3.98
C GLN A 204 -2.62 24.61 2.71
N LEU A 205 -2.15 23.58 2.00
CA LEU A 205 -2.90 23.01 0.87
C LEU A 205 -4.24 22.45 1.31
N HIS A 206 -4.24 21.68 2.41
CA HIS A 206 -5.46 21.07 2.93
C HIS A 206 -6.49 22.12 3.37
N GLU A 207 -6.04 23.24 3.95
CA GLU A 207 -6.91 24.37 4.29
C GLU A 207 -7.49 25.06 3.05
N ARG A 208 -6.69 25.27 1.99
CA ARG A 208 -7.15 25.86 0.72
C ARG A 208 -8.20 24.97 0.04
N GLU A 209 -7.99 23.66 0.01
CA GLU A 209 -8.98 22.71 -0.52
C GLU A 209 -10.26 22.67 0.31
N SER A 210 -10.14 22.70 1.64
CA SER A 210 -11.29 22.71 2.55
C SER A 210 -12.11 23.99 2.38
N ALA A 211 -11.44 25.14 2.22
CA ALA A 211 -12.09 26.41 1.91
C ALA A 211 -12.77 26.39 0.54
N ALA A 212 -12.12 25.84 -0.50
CA ALA A 212 -12.70 25.71 -1.83
C ALA A 212 -13.92 24.77 -1.84
N THR A 213 -13.84 23.63 -1.15
CA THR A 213 -14.95 22.66 -1.05
C THR A 213 -16.15 23.23 -0.29
N SER A 214 -15.89 23.98 0.80
CA SER A 214 -16.91 24.72 1.53
C SER A 214 -17.59 25.80 0.67
N TYR A 215 -16.83 26.48 -0.19
CA TYR A 215 -17.37 27.46 -1.15
C TYR A 215 -18.26 26.84 -2.24
N TYR A 216 -18.02 25.59 -2.63
CA TYR A 216 -18.81 24.88 -3.64
C TYR A 216 -19.97 24.04 -3.06
N GLY A 217 -20.18 24.04 -1.74
CA GLY A 217 -21.40 23.52 -1.11
C GLY A 217 -21.65 22.01 -1.32
N MET A 218 -20.60 21.19 -1.32
CA MET A 218 -20.72 19.72 -1.23
C MET A 218 -20.59 19.23 0.21
#